data_AF-A0A7J7IG28-F1
#
_entry.id   AF-A0A7J7IG28-F1
#
_cell.length_a   1.000
_cell.length_b   1.000
_cell.length_c   1.000
_cell.angle_alpha   90.00
_cell.angle_beta   90.00
_cell.angle_gamma   90.00
#
_symmetry.space_group_name_H-M   'P 1'
#
loop_
_entity.id
_entity.type
_entity.pdbx_description
1 polymer ?
#
loop_
_entity_poly.entity_id
_entity_poly.type
_entity_poly.pdbx_seq_one_letter_code
_entity_poly.pdbx_strand_id
1 'polypeptide(L)'
;MADVHLRSSSLHQTTEAGDTPIQWMRRAPQPTAVYVAVHDRDRELLVAVFDGKNIEPDALRNLDPSLPTVWDANLSPEAMAMLPQSTCFWFEPTSAAKAGRIVTAGRLSALPWMSPNELELVAIANAAGHASSCVDTEPSALSDTQIDDAAEYLIRQERVQNILVTRGARGVTWFRASATTARGIERRHFPARPLSKAQVRSTTGAGDVFAAAVIFALLCQRAETPEQAIHFGLEAASLACQYETAVPPARALQRLIRPSVWHRL
;
A
#
# COMPACT_ATOMS: atom_id res chain seq x y z
N MET A 1 -37.88 4.37 16.29
CA MET A 1 -36.62 4.51 17.05
C MET A 1 -35.55 4.89 16.05
N ALA A 2 -35.16 6.16 16.01
CA ALA A 2 -34.12 6.66 15.12
C ALA A 2 -32.76 6.39 15.76
N ASP A 3 -31.87 5.76 15.00
CA ASP A 3 -30.54 5.35 15.44
C ASP A 3 -29.71 6.58 15.82
N VAL A 4 -29.39 6.68 17.11
CA VAL A 4 -28.73 7.84 17.73
C VAL A 4 -27.25 7.94 17.31
N HIS A 5 -26.69 6.92 16.65
CA HIS A 5 -25.29 6.91 16.20
C HIS A 5 -25.01 7.65 14.88
N LEU A 6 -26.02 8.08 14.14
CA LEU A 6 -25.83 8.82 12.87
C LEU A 6 -25.99 10.34 13.00
N ARG A 7 -26.20 10.87 14.22
CA ARG A 7 -26.41 12.32 14.45
C ARG A 7 -25.33 12.93 15.34
N SER A 8 -24.08 12.93 14.88
CA SER A 8 -23.07 13.90 15.36
C SER A 8 -21.75 13.94 14.58
N SER A 9 -21.70 13.52 13.31
CA SER A 9 -20.56 13.92 12.46
C SER A 9 -20.76 15.36 11.99
N SER A 10 -20.61 16.31 12.91
CA SER A 10 -20.28 17.68 12.53
C SER A 10 -19.10 17.63 11.56
N LEU A 11 -19.19 18.37 10.46
CA LEU A 11 -18.10 18.72 9.55
C LEU A 11 -16.94 19.34 10.35
N HIS A 12 -16.18 18.52 11.07
CA HIS A 12 -14.89 18.92 11.57
C HIS A 12 -14.01 19.05 10.34
N GLN A 13 -13.48 20.26 10.14
CA GLN A 13 -12.33 20.46 9.29
C GLN A 13 -11.26 19.52 9.84
N THR A 14 -10.99 18.42 9.16
CA THR A 14 -9.91 17.52 9.53
C THR A 14 -8.61 18.27 9.27
N THR A 15 -8.15 19.05 10.24
CA THR A 15 -6.84 19.73 10.22
C THR A 15 -5.73 18.81 10.71
N GLU A 16 -6.06 17.56 11.04
CA GLU A 16 -5.15 16.60 11.66
C GLU A 16 -5.36 15.19 11.07
N ALA A 17 -4.26 14.49 10.79
CA ALA A 17 -4.25 13.06 10.50
C ALA A 17 -3.77 12.33 11.75
N GLY A 18 -4.70 11.77 12.53
CA GLY A 18 -4.40 11.33 13.90
C GLY A 18 -4.01 12.52 14.77
N ASP A 19 -2.84 12.46 15.42
CA ASP A 19 -2.31 13.57 16.24
C ASP A 19 -1.39 14.52 15.42
N THR A 20 -1.32 14.37 14.09
CA THR A 20 -0.40 15.14 13.23
C THR A 20 -1.15 16.24 12.48
N PRO A 21 -0.78 17.53 12.66
CA PRO A 21 -1.36 18.62 11.89
C PRO A 21 -1.10 18.45 10.38
N ILE A 22 -2.17 18.54 9.59
CA ILE A 22 -2.09 18.57 8.13
C ILE A 22 -1.67 19.98 7.73
N GLN A 23 -0.41 20.12 7.32
CA GLN A 23 0.15 21.41 6.90
C GLN A 23 -0.53 21.94 5.62
N TRP A 24 -0.96 21.05 4.74
CA TRP A 24 -1.59 21.41 3.48
C TRP A 24 -2.67 20.42 3.10
N MET A 25 -3.90 20.92 2.92
CA MET A 25 -5.05 20.16 2.42
C MET A 25 -5.75 20.98 1.35
N ARG A 26 -5.88 20.42 0.13
CA ARG A 26 -6.66 21.07 -0.92
C ARG A 26 -8.13 20.70 -0.78
N ARG A 27 -8.98 21.72 -0.62
CA ARG A 27 -10.44 21.58 -0.73
C ARG A 27 -10.86 21.86 -2.17
N ALA A 28 -11.75 21.04 -2.68
CA ALA A 28 -12.33 21.19 -4.00
C ALA A 28 -13.85 21.37 -3.86
N PRO A 29 -14.54 22.01 -4.82
CA PRO A 29 -15.99 22.23 -4.74
C PRO A 29 -16.81 20.93 -4.86
N GLN A 30 -16.19 19.82 -5.26
CA GLN A 30 -16.84 18.52 -5.38
C GLN A 30 -16.96 17.82 -4.02
N PRO A 31 -17.94 16.90 -3.87
CA PRO A 31 -18.09 16.13 -2.63
C PRO A 31 -16.82 15.36 -2.27
N THR A 32 -16.55 15.24 -0.97
CA THR A 32 -15.53 14.34 -0.44
C THR A 32 -15.80 12.91 -0.91
N ALA A 33 -14.75 12.19 -1.30
CA ALA A 33 -14.89 10.81 -1.75
C ALA A 33 -15.49 9.93 -0.63
N VAL A 34 -16.42 9.05 -1.02
CA VAL A 34 -17.08 8.10 -0.13
C VAL A 34 -16.92 6.68 -0.68
N TYR A 35 -16.55 5.77 0.21
CA TYR A 35 -16.53 4.34 -0.06
C TYR A 35 -17.53 3.65 0.87
N VAL A 36 -18.55 3.01 0.28
CA VAL A 36 -19.55 2.24 1.02
C VAL A 36 -19.36 0.77 0.69
N ALA A 37 -19.00 -0.04 1.69
CA ALA A 37 -18.87 -1.48 1.57
C ALA A 37 -19.93 -2.19 2.42
N VAL A 38 -20.61 -3.17 1.81
CA VAL A 38 -21.55 -4.06 2.48
C VAL A 38 -20.86 -5.41 2.61
N HIS A 39 -20.83 -5.92 3.84
CA HIS A 39 -20.25 -7.22 4.16
C HIS A 39 -21.36 -8.20 4.56
N ASP A 40 -21.11 -9.49 4.41
CA ASP A 40 -21.97 -10.54 4.93
C ASP A 40 -21.76 -10.79 6.44
N ARG A 41 -22.39 -11.85 6.97
CA ARG A 41 -22.28 -12.23 8.38
C ARG A 41 -20.90 -12.71 8.78
N ASP A 42 -20.11 -13.20 7.82
CA ASP A 42 -18.75 -13.69 8.00
C ASP A 42 -17.70 -12.58 7.78
N ARG A 43 -18.16 -11.33 7.56
CA ARG A 43 -17.36 -10.13 7.27
C ARG A 43 -16.68 -10.19 5.89
N GLU A 44 -17.16 -11.03 4.98
CA GLU A 44 -16.72 -11.04 3.59
C GLU A 44 -17.40 -9.92 2.80
N LEU A 45 -16.68 -9.30 1.87
CA LEU A 45 -17.19 -8.19 1.07
C LEU A 45 -18.22 -8.71 0.04
N LEU A 46 -19.47 -8.25 0.13
CA LEU A 46 -20.52 -8.58 -0.86
C LEU A 46 -20.54 -7.57 -2.00
N VAL A 47 -20.53 -6.29 -1.67
CA VAL A 47 -20.57 -5.20 -2.64
C VAL A 47 -19.90 -3.97 -2.07
N ALA A 48 -19.24 -3.21 -2.95
CA ALA A 48 -18.69 -1.91 -2.62
C ALA A 48 -19.02 -0.89 -3.71
N VAL A 49 -19.29 0.35 -3.29
CA VAL A 49 -19.46 1.50 -4.16
C VAL A 49 -18.46 2.56 -3.75
N PHE A 50 -17.63 3.00 -4.69
CA PHE A 50 -16.73 4.14 -4.53
C PHE A 50 -17.27 5.31 -5.35
N ASP A 51 -17.59 6.42 -4.69
CA ASP A 51 -17.92 7.69 -5.33
C ASP A 51 -16.86 8.73 -4.95
N GLY A 52 -16.02 9.11 -5.91
CA GLY A 52 -14.96 10.07 -5.71
C GLY A 52 -14.46 10.59 -7.05
N LYS A 53 -14.11 11.88 -7.09
CA LYS A 53 -13.46 12.47 -8.27
C LYS A 53 -11.95 12.32 -8.19
N ASN A 54 -11.32 12.27 -9.36
CA ASN A 54 -9.87 12.31 -9.47
C ASN A 54 -9.34 13.65 -8.93
N ILE A 55 -8.15 13.59 -8.35
CA ILE A 55 -7.38 14.80 -8.02
C ILE A 55 -6.92 15.43 -9.33
N GLU A 56 -7.30 16.69 -9.56
CA GLU A 56 -6.88 17.44 -10.75
C GLU A 56 -5.34 17.59 -10.76
N PRO A 57 -4.65 17.38 -11.91
CA PRO A 57 -3.20 17.47 -12.00
C PRO A 57 -2.62 18.80 -11.47
N ASP A 58 -3.34 19.90 -11.67
CA ASP A 58 -2.99 21.23 -11.17
C ASP A 58 -2.87 21.32 -9.65
N ALA A 59 -3.48 20.39 -8.91
CA ALA A 59 -3.35 20.30 -7.46
C ALA A 59 -1.93 20.01 -7.01
N LEU A 60 -1.13 19.39 -7.87
CA LEU A 60 0.17 18.81 -7.51
C LEU A 60 1.35 19.70 -7.94
N ARG A 61 1.09 20.86 -8.56
CA ARG A 61 2.13 21.74 -9.13
C ARG A 61 3.10 22.36 -8.10
N ASN A 62 2.72 22.39 -6.82
CA ASN A 62 3.47 23.06 -5.75
C ASN A 62 3.93 22.09 -4.65
N LEU A 63 4.11 20.81 -4.96
CA LEU A 63 4.70 19.86 -4.01
C LEU A 63 6.15 20.25 -3.73
N ASP A 64 6.55 20.15 -2.46
CA ASP A 64 7.93 20.40 -2.04
C ASP A 64 8.86 19.35 -2.67
N PRO A 65 9.77 19.75 -3.58
CA PRO A 65 10.65 18.82 -4.27
C PRO A 65 11.80 18.30 -3.38
N SER A 66 11.86 18.68 -2.10
CA SER A 66 12.83 18.17 -1.13
C SER A 66 12.32 17.01 -0.28
N LEU A 67 11.00 16.73 -0.30
CA LEU A 67 10.38 15.70 0.53
C LEU A 67 10.05 14.43 -0.25
N PRO A 68 10.25 13.24 0.32
CA PRO A 68 9.86 11.98 -0.32
C PRO A 68 8.35 11.96 -0.55
N THR A 69 7.94 11.61 -1.76
CA THR A 69 6.55 11.53 -2.19
C THR A 69 6.05 10.09 -2.06
N VAL A 70 4.92 9.91 -1.38
CA VAL A 70 4.16 8.67 -1.31
C VAL A 70 2.82 8.92 -1.99
N TRP A 71 2.44 8.07 -2.93
CA TRP A 71 1.18 8.22 -3.67
C TRP A 71 0.55 6.85 -3.96
N ASP A 72 -0.72 6.86 -4.33
CA ASP A 72 -1.48 5.65 -4.60
C ASP A 72 -2.08 5.65 -6.00
N ALA A 73 -2.75 4.55 -6.36
CA ALA A 73 -3.42 4.42 -7.66
C ALA A 73 -4.78 5.12 -7.75
N ASN A 74 -5.23 5.82 -6.70
CA ASN A 74 -6.44 6.64 -6.80
C ASN A 74 -6.19 7.90 -7.66
N LEU A 75 -4.94 8.35 -7.78
CA LEU A 75 -4.57 9.36 -8.76
C LEU A 75 -4.88 8.89 -10.19
N SER A 76 -5.24 9.84 -11.06
CA SER A 76 -5.30 9.56 -12.50
C SER A 76 -3.88 9.51 -13.09
N PRO A 77 -3.68 8.87 -14.25
CA PRO A 77 -2.38 8.88 -14.92
C PRO A 77 -1.82 10.29 -15.16
N GLU A 78 -2.69 11.24 -15.51
CA GLU A 78 -2.32 12.64 -15.72
C GLU A 78 -1.86 13.32 -14.43
N ALA A 79 -2.51 13.01 -13.30
CA ALA A 79 -2.10 13.53 -11.99
C ALA A 79 -0.76 12.90 -11.53
N MET A 80 -0.59 11.60 -11.70
CA MET A 80 0.70 10.92 -11.44
C MET A 80 1.83 11.50 -12.29
N ALA A 81 1.56 11.86 -13.54
CA ALA A 81 2.52 12.48 -14.43
C ALA A 81 2.99 13.87 -13.94
N MET A 82 2.28 14.53 -13.01
CA MET A 82 2.70 15.81 -12.42
C MET A 82 3.65 15.65 -11.22
N LEU A 83 3.79 14.46 -10.65
CA LEU A 83 4.65 14.25 -9.48
C LEU A 83 6.14 14.46 -9.83
N PRO A 84 6.95 15.12 -8.99
CA PRO A 84 8.39 15.26 -9.27
C PRO A 84 9.10 13.89 -9.21
N GLN A 85 9.73 13.47 -10.31
CA GLN A 85 10.37 12.15 -10.36
C GLN A 85 11.49 11.98 -9.33
N SER A 86 12.19 13.07 -9.01
CA SER A 86 13.29 13.09 -8.04
C SER A 86 12.86 12.82 -6.61
N THR A 87 11.58 13.05 -6.29
CA THR A 87 11.03 12.82 -4.95
C THR A 87 10.19 11.57 -4.85
N CYS A 88 9.86 10.92 -5.98
CA CYS A 88 9.10 9.69 -6.01
C CYS A 88 9.77 8.61 -5.15
N PHE A 89 9.14 8.23 -4.04
CA PHE A 89 9.65 7.24 -3.11
C PHE A 89 8.83 5.94 -3.11
N TRP A 90 7.51 6.03 -2.96
CA TRP A 90 6.66 4.85 -2.76
C TRP A 90 5.33 4.93 -3.50
N PHE A 91 4.98 3.84 -4.19
CA PHE A 91 3.67 3.68 -4.83
C PHE A 91 2.82 2.59 -4.16
N GLU A 92 1.58 2.94 -3.80
CA GLU A 92 0.58 2.00 -3.29
C GLU A 92 -0.48 1.67 -4.36
N PRO A 93 -0.54 0.44 -4.90
CA PRO A 93 -1.39 0.12 -6.04
C PRO A 93 -2.90 0.16 -5.79
N THR A 94 -3.36 0.15 -4.54
CA THR A 94 -4.76 0.29 -4.10
C THR A 94 -5.72 -0.84 -4.50
N SER A 95 -5.76 -1.22 -5.78
CA SER A 95 -6.60 -2.28 -6.33
C SER A 95 -6.07 -2.71 -7.70
N ALA A 96 -6.25 -3.98 -8.07
CA ALA A 96 -5.79 -4.50 -9.36
C ALA A 96 -6.31 -3.69 -10.57
N ALA A 97 -7.56 -3.20 -10.50
CA ALA A 97 -8.16 -2.39 -11.57
C ALA A 97 -7.49 -1.02 -11.76
N LYS A 98 -6.87 -0.47 -10.71
CA LYS A 98 -6.19 0.84 -10.75
C LYS A 98 -4.67 0.71 -10.84
N ALA A 99 -4.11 -0.43 -10.41
CA ALA A 99 -2.69 -0.66 -10.28
C ALA A 99 -1.89 -0.31 -11.55
N GLY A 100 -2.41 -0.70 -12.72
CA GLY A 100 -1.78 -0.42 -14.02
C GLY A 100 -1.67 1.07 -14.41
N ARG A 101 -2.35 2.00 -13.71
CA ARG A 101 -2.29 3.44 -14.01
C ARG A 101 -0.88 4.01 -13.94
N ILE A 102 -0.01 3.45 -13.08
CA ILE A 102 1.39 3.86 -12.98
C ILE A 102 2.16 3.66 -14.29
N VAL A 103 1.81 2.62 -15.06
CA VAL A 103 2.39 2.36 -16.39
C VAL A 103 1.94 3.42 -17.37
N THR A 104 0.63 3.68 -17.45
CA THR A 104 0.07 4.72 -18.31
C THR A 104 0.63 6.11 -17.99
N ALA A 105 0.93 6.37 -16.72
CA ALA A 105 1.55 7.62 -16.27
C ALA A 105 3.04 7.75 -16.63
N GLY A 106 3.69 6.68 -17.11
CA GLY A 106 5.14 6.65 -17.32
C GLY A 106 5.95 6.76 -16.01
N ARG A 107 5.40 6.29 -14.90
CA ARG A 107 5.97 6.45 -13.54
C ARG A 107 6.52 5.17 -12.92
N LEU A 108 6.45 4.06 -13.63
CA LEU A 108 6.93 2.77 -13.14
C LEU A 108 8.45 2.63 -13.20
N SER A 109 9.08 3.24 -14.21
CA SER A 109 10.50 3.07 -14.45
C SER A 109 11.36 3.61 -13.31
N ALA A 110 12.30 2.80 -12.83
CA ALA A 110 13.23 3.12 -11.73
C ALA A 110 12.56 3.46 -10.39
N LEU A 111 11.29 3.09 -10.20
CA LEU A 111 10.55 3.32 -8.96
C LEU A 111 11.27 2.69 -7.75
N PRO A 112 11.52 3.44 -6.66
CA PRO A 112 12.25 2.90 -5.52
C PRO A 112 11.50 1.81 -4.75
N TRP A 113 10.22 2.02 -4.46
CA TRP A 113 9.41 1.10 -3.67
C TRP A 113 7.97 1.03 -4.16
N MET A 114 7.39 -0.18 -4.08
CA MET A 114 5.95 -0.41 -4.20
C MET A 114 5.52 -1.62 -3.36
N SER A 115 4.25 -1.64 -2.94
CA SER A 115 3.68 -2.70 -2.09
C SER A 115 2.41 -3.36 -2.66
N PRO A 116 2.44 -3.88 -3.91
CA PRO A 116 1.28 -4.57 -4.47
C PRO A 116 0.90 -5.79 -3.64
N ASN A 117 -0.39 -6.16 -3.64
CA ASN A 117 -0.76 -7.56 -3.42
C ASN A 117 -0.52 -8.41 -4.69
N GLU A 118 -0.78 -9.71 -4.60
CA GLU A 118 -0.54 -10.68 -5.68
C GLU A 118 -1.27 -10.29 -6.99
N LEU A 119 -2.53 -9.85 -6.90
CA LEU A 119 -3.34 -9.49 -8.08
C LEU A 119 -2.89 -8.16 -8.68
N GLU A 120 -2.55 -7.18 -7.85
CA GLU A 120 -2.04 -5.88 -8.29
C GLU A 120 -0.70 -5.99 -9.00
N LEU A 121 0.19 -6.87 -8.52
CA LEU A 121 1.48 -7.12 -9.15
C LEU A 121 1.30 -7.60 -10.60
N VAL A 122 0.45 -8.61 -10.79
CA VAL A 122 0.16 -9.16 -12.12
C VAL A 122 -0.54 -8.11 -12.99
N ALA A 123 -1.46 -7.33 -12.44
CA ALA A 123 -2.10 -6.24 -13.18
C ALA A 123 -1.11 -5.18 -13.66
N ILE A 124 -0.11 -4.83 -12.84
CA ILE A 124 0.95 -3.87 -13.23
C ILE A 124 1.85 -4.48 -14.30
N ALA A 125 2.28 -5.73 -14.13
CA ALA A 125 3.11 -6.41 -15.11
C ALA A 125 2.41 -6.54 -16.48
N ASN A 126 1.13 -6.93 -16.48
CA ASN A 126 0.32 -7.02 -17.69
C ASN A 126 0.17 -5.66 -18.38
N ALA A 127 -0.11 -4.61 -17.60
CA ALA A 127 -0.16 -3.25 -18.14
C ALA A 127 1.18 -2.80 -18.73
N ALA A 128 2.31 -3.26 -18.16
CA ALA A 128 3.67 -3.01 -18.65
C ALA A 128 4.08 -3.92 -19.82
N GLY A 129 3.16 -4.71 -20.39
CA GLY A 129 3.42 -5.55 -21.56
C GLY A 129 3.92 -6.96 -21.25
N HIS A 130 3.91 -7.39 -19.99
CA HIS A 130 4.16 -8.79 -19.66
C HIS A 130 2.98 -9.63 -20.15
N ALA A 131 3.21 -10.48 -21.16
CA ALA A 131 2.26 -11.51 -21.54
C ALA A 131 2.25 -12.64 -20.50
N SER A 132 1.66 -12.41 -19.33
CA SER A 132 1.35 -13.51 -18.43
C SER A 132 0.23 -14.36 -19.05
N SER A 133 0.47 -15.67 -19.16
CA SER A 133 -0.50 -16.67 -19.58
C SER A 133 -1.61 -16.85 -18.52
N CYS A 134 -2.37 -15.80 -18.20
CA CYS A 134 -3.56 -15.95 -17.37
C CYS A 134 -4.72 -16.38 -18.25
N VAL A 135 -5.04 -17.68 -18.18
CA VAL A 135 -6.25 -18.30 -18.73
C VAL A 135 -7.47 -17.74 -17.97
N ASP A 136 -8.50 -17.36 -18.73
CA ASP A 136 -9.81 -16.84 -18.30
C ASP A 136 -10.65 -17.83 -17.46
N THR A 137 -10.11 -18.44 -16.41
CA THR A 137 -10.85 -19.43 -15.61
C THR A 137 -10.76 -19.15 -14.13
N GLU A 138 -11.79 -18.46 -13.62
CA GLU A 138 -12.15 -18.29 -12.20
C GLU A 138 -11.06 -17.66 -11.30
N PRO A 139 -11.41 -16.99 -10.18
CA PRO A 139 -10.43 -16.46 -9.24
C PRO A 139 -9.80 -17.60 -8.43
N SER A 140 -9.03 -18.47 -9.09
CA SER A 140 -8.11 -19.39 -8.44
C SER A 140 -6.85 -18.62 -8.04
N ALA A 141 -6.35 -18.89 -6.84
CA ALA A 141 -5.20 -18.16 -6.30
C ALA A 141 -4.01 -18.20 -7.27
N LEU A 142 -3.38 -17.04 -7.52
CA LEU A 142 -2.20 -16.94 -8.35
C LEU A 142 -1.10 -17.88 -7.85
N SER A 143 -0.45 -18.59 -8.77
CA SER A 143 0.69 -19.45 -8.44
C SER A 143 1.91 -18.60 -8.06
N ASP A 144 2.78 -19.15 -7.21
CA ASP A 144 4.07 -18.51 -6.87
C ASP A 144 4.90 -18.23 -8.12
N THR A 145 4.82 -19.08 -9.15
CA THR A 145 5.51 -18.85 -10.43
C THR A 145 5.00 -17.61 -11.16
N GLN A 146 3.69 -17.39 -11.23
CA GLN A 146 3.15 -16.17 -11.85
C GLN A 146 3.56 -14.90 -11.09
N ILE A 147 3.61 -14.97 -9.76
CA ILE A 147 4.04 -13.85 -8.92
C ILE A 147 5.53 -13.57 -9.14
N ASP A 148 6.36 -14.62 -9.13
CA ASP A 148 7.79 -14.52 -9.35
C ASP A 148 8.09 -13.96 -10.77
N ASP A 149 7.46 -14.49 -11.82
CA ASP A 149 7.66 -14.04 -13.20
C ASP A 149 7.25 -12.56 -13.38
N ALA A 150 6.12 -12.14 -12.79
CA ALA A 150 5.66 -10.76 -12.84
C ALA A 150 6.64 -9.80 -12.12
N ALA A 151 7.10 -10.17 -10.91
CA ALA A 151 8.09 -9.36 -10.19
C ALA A 151 9.43 -9.30 -10.93
N GLU A 152 9.90 -10.43 -11.46
CA GLU A 152 11.15 -10.50 -12.22
C GLU A 152 11.08 -9.65 -13.50
N TYR A 153 9.95 -9.67 -14.21
CA TYR A 153 9.71 -8.82 -15.38
C TYR A 153 9.82 -7.34 -15.02
N LEU A 154 9.12 -6.89 -13.97
CA LEU A 154 9.11 -5.49 -13.56
C LEU A 154 10.50 -5.00 -13.10
N ILE A 155 11.27 -5.84 -12.41
CA ILE A 155 12.65 -5.49 -12.03
C ILE A 155 13.55 -5.37 -13.26
N ARG A 156 13.40 -6.27 -14.25
CA ARG A 156 14.30 -6.29 -15.41
C ARG A 156 13.97 -5.23 -16.47
N GLN A 157 12.69 -5.11 -16.81
CA GLN A 157 12.25 -4.22 -17.89
C GLN A 157 12.05 -2.80 -17.38
N GLU A 158 11.42 -2.66 -16.21
CA GLU A 158 11.08 -1.35 -15.66
C GLU A 158 12.11 -0.85 -14.63
N ARG A 159 13.08 -1.68 -14.21
CA ARG A 159 14.10 -1.32 -13.22
C ARG A 159 13.52 -0.89 -11.87
N VAL A 160 12.33 -1.41 -11.52
CA VAL A 160 11.77 -1.21 -10.17
C VAL A 160 12.76 -1.78 -9.15
N GLN A 161 13.07 -1.00 -8.12
CA GLN A 161 14.18 -1.33 -7.23
C GLN A 161 13.76 -2.33 -6.14
N ASN A 162 12.59 -2.11 -5.53
CA ASN A 162 12.06 -2.95 -4.47
C ASN A 162 10.55 -3.16 -4.64
N ILE A 163 10.14 -4.42 -4.69
CA ILE A 163 8.74 -4.83 -4.79
C ILE A 163 8.40 -5.66 -3.55
N LEU A 164 7.46 -5.18 -2.73
CA LEU A 164 6.98 -5.86 -1.53
C LEU A 164 5.60 -6.47 -1.80
N VAL A 165 5.58 -7.72 -2.24
CA VAL A 165 4.32 -8.41 -2.58
C VAL A 165 3.63 -8.86 -1.30
N THR A 166 2.51 -8.21 -0.95
CA THR A 166 1.71 -8.56 0.23
C THR A 166 0.82 -9.77 -0.05
N ARG A 167 0.79 -10.73 0.88
CA ARG A 167 0.12 -12.04 0.73
C ARG A 167 -0.80 -12.38 1.92
N GLY A 168 -1.35 -11.36 2.57
CA GLY A 168 -2.22 -11.51 3.75
C GLY A 168 -1.54 -12.31 4.87
N ALA A 169 -2.19 -13.37 5.34
CA ALA A 169 -1.68 -14.22 6.41
C ALA A 169 -0.37 -14.96 6.05
N ARG A 170 0.02 -15.01 4.77
CA ARG A 170 1.32 -15.57 4.36
C ARG A 170 2.47 -14.60 4.60
N GLY A 171 2.21 -13.30 4.80
CA GLY A 171 3.26 -12.29 4.97
C GLY A 171 3.59 -11.58 3.68
N VAL A 172 4.88 -11.32 3.46
CA VAL A 172 5.38 -10.50 2.33
C VAL A 172 6.51 -11.22 1.62
N THR A 173 6.52 -11.16 0.30
CA THR A 173 7.69 -11.56 -0.50
C THR A 173 8.34 -10.30 -1.08
N TRP A 174 9.61 -10.08 -0.76
CA TRP A 174 10.40 -8.98 -1.25
C TRP A 174 11.23 -9.41 -2.46
N PHE A 175 11.13 -8.64 -3.54
CA PHE A 175 11.95 -8.79 -4.73
C PHE A 175 12.78 -7.52 -4.95
N ARG A 176 14.05 -7.70 -5.34
CA ARG A 176 14.94 -6.61 -5.74
C ARG A 176 16.01 -7.07 -6.72
N ALA A 177 16.58 -6.16 -7.48
CA ALA A 177 17.80 -6.45 -8.23
C ALA A 177 18.94 -6.79 -7.27
N SER A 178 19.70 -7.84 -7.60
CA SER A 178 20.83 -8.29 -6.79
C SER A 178 21.94 -8.88 -7.65
N ALA A 179 23.11 -8.22 -7.63
CA ALA A 179 24.31 -8.68 -8.33
C ALA A 179 24.93 -9.95 -7.73
N THR A 180 24.52 -10.35 -6.52
CA THR A 180 25.07 -11.52 -5.83
C THR A 180 24.32 -12.82 -6.15
N THR A 181 23.17 -12.72 -6.81
CA THR A 181 22.35 -13.88 -7.18
C THR A 181 22.58 -14.29 -8.63
N ALA A 182 22.56 -15.59 -8.92
CA ALA A 182 22.75 -16.10 -10.29
C ALA A 182 21.70 -15.58 -11.29
N ARG A 183 20.48 -15.27 -10.82
CA ARG A 183 19.40 -14.71 -11.63
C ARG A 183 19.40 -13.18 -11.70
N GLY A 184 20.32 -12.51 -11.01
CA GLY A 184 20.35 -11.05 -10.91
C GLY A 184 19.21 -10.44 -10.07
N ILE A 185 18.42 -11.27 -9.39
CA ILE A 185 17.24 -10.90 -8.62
C ILE A 185 17.25 -11.67 -7.30
N GLU A 186 17.17 -10.94 -6.20
CA GLU A 186 16.96 -11.49 -4.88
C GLU A 186 15.46 -11.59 -4.60
N ARG A 187 15.07 -12.74 -4.06
CA ARG A 187 13.72 -13.03 -3.58
C ARG A 187 13.82 -13.50 -2.15
N ARG A 188 13.15 -12.80 -1.23
CA ARG A 188 13.13 -13.16 0.19
C ARG A 188 11.72 -13.11 0.74
N HIS A 189 11.32 -14.18 1.41
CA HIS A 189 10.01 -14.28 2.04
C HIS A 189 10.09 -13.95 3.54
N PHE A 190 9.15 -13.14 4.00
CA PHE A 190 8.98 -12.73 5.39
C PHE A 190 7.60 -13.17 5.88
N PRO A 191 7.50 -14.15 6.78
CA PRO A 191 6.21 -14.65 7.24
C PRO A 191 5.48 -13.61 8.07
N ALA A 192 4.15 -13.55 7.93
CA ALA A 192 3.33 -12.71 8.82
C ALA A 192 3.43 -13.21 10.27
N ARG A 193 3.24 -12.29 11.22
CA ARG A 193 3.04 -12.66 12.62
C ARG A 193 1.79 -13.53 12.75
N PRO A 194 1.89 -14.74 13.32
CA PRO A 194 0.75 -15.62 13.46
C PRO A 194 -0.27 -15.01 14.42
N LEU A 195 -1.51 -14.87 13.96
CA LEU A 195 -2.66 -14.48 14.76
C LEU A 195 -3.68 -15.62 14.74
N SER A 196 -4.25 -15.92 15.89
CA SER A 196 -5.42 -16.81 15.93
C SER A 196 -6.64 -16.12 15.30
N LYS A 197 -7.58 -16.91 14.76
CA LYS A 197 -8.82 -16.38 14.18
C LYS A 197 -9.60 -15.49 15.17
N ALA A 198 -9.51 -15.79 16.47
CA ALA A 198 -10.16 -15.01 17.53
C ALA A 198 -9.52 -13.63 17.76
N GLN A 199 -8.25 -13.44 17.36
CA GLN A 199 -7.54 -12.16 17.47
C GLN A 199 -7.78 -11.26 16.26
N VAL A 200 -8.10 -11.83 15.10
CA VAL A 200 -8.38 -11.06 13.89
C VAL A 200 -9.76 -10.40 14.00
N ARG A 201 -9.79 -9.07 13.98
CA ARG A 201 -11.01 -8.26 14.01
C ARG A 201 -11.36 -7.75 12.62
N SER A 202 -10.40 -7.23 11.88
CA SER A 202 -10.56 -6.77 10.51
C SER A 202 -9.23 -6.94 9.77
N THR A 203 -9.26 -7.13 8.46
CA THR A 203 -8.05 -7.10 7.62
C THR A 203 -7.95 -5.82 6.79
N THR A 204 -9.01 -5.01 6.78
CA THR A 204 -9.07 -3.73 6.07
C THR A 204 -7.98 -2.80 6.60
N GLY A 205 -7.20 -2.19 5.71
CA GLY A 205 -6.12 -1.24 6.06
C GLY A 205 -4.82 -1.88 6.57
N ALA A 206 -4.77 -3.21 6.74
CA ALA A 206 -3.52 -3.87 7.18
C ALA A 206 -2.36 -3.66 6.20
N GLY A 207 -2.64 -3.63 4.90
CA GLY A 207 -1.67 -3.29 3.85
C GLY A 207 -1.18 -1.84 3.93
N ASP A 208 -2.10 -0.88 4.14
CA ASP A 208 -1.73 0.54 4.30
C ASP A 208 -0.87 0.76 5.56
N VAL A 209 -1.22 0.10 6.66
CA VAL A 209 -0.44 0.15 7.90
C VAL A 209 0.93 -0.51 7.72
N PHE A 210 1.01 -1.62 6.99
CA PHE A 210 2.28 -2.23 6.59
C PHE A 210 3.14 -1.22 5.83
N ALA A 211 2.63 -0.67 4.74
CA ALA A 211 3.35 0.27 3.88
C ALA A 211 3.81 1.50 4.68
N ALA A 212 2.91 2.13 5.45
CA ALA A 212 3.24 3.29 6.28
C ALA A 212 4.33 3.00 7.31
N ALA A 213 4.31 1.82 7.93
CA ALA A 213 5.33 1.42 8.90
C ALA A 213 6.70 1.16 8.25
N VAL A 214 6.74 0.52 7.08
CA VAL A 214 8.00 0.34 6.32
C VAL A 214 8.56 1.69 5.88
N ILE A 215 7.72 2.56 5.31
CA ILE A 215 8.09 3.92 4.90
C ILE A 215 8.68 4.70 6.08
N PHE A 216 8.00 4.67 7.23
CA PHE A 216 8.48 5.31 8.46
C PHE A 216 9.85 4.77 8.89
N ALA A 217 10.03 3.45 8.89
CA ALA A 217 11.27 2.81 9.31
C ALA A 217 12.46 3.21 8.41
N LEU A 218 12.24 3.25 7.09
CA LEU A 218 13.23 3.62 6.09
C LEU A 218 13.58 5.12 6.16
N LEU A 219 12.58 6.00 6.21
CA LEU A 219 12.81 7.45 6.13
C LEU A 219 13.33 8.05 7.43
N CYS A 220 12.93 7.52 8.58
CA CYS A 220 13.36 8.03 9.88
C CYS A 220 14.69 7.41 10.38
N GLN A 221 15.41 6.68 9.52
CA GLN A 221 16.65 5.97 9.85
C GLN A 221 16.51 5.10 11.12
N ARG A 222 15.34 4.47 11.27
CA ARG A 222 15.06 3.59 12.41
C ARG A 222 15.47 2.14 12.14
N ALA A 223 15.51 1.77 10.87
CA ALA A 223 16.03 0.49 10.40
C ALA A 223 17.43 0.68 9.83
N GLU A 224 18.36 -0.20 10.20
CA GLU A 224 19.70 -0.27 9.61
C GLU A 224 19.66 -0.95 8.25
N THR A 225 18.67 -1.84 8.03
CA THR A 225 18.46 -2.55 6.78
C THR A 225 16.99 -2.53 6.32
N PRO A 226 16.73 -2.67 5.00
CA PRO A 226 15.37 -2.87 4.50
C PRO A 226 14.60 -4.00 5.18
N GLU A 227 15.27 -5.08 5.55
CA GLU A 227 14.62 -6.22 6.19
C GLU A 227 14.07 -5.90 7.57
N GLN A 228 14.79 -5.10 8.35
CA GLN A 228 14.28 -4.61 9.63
C GLN A 228 13.03 -3.72 9.43
N ALA A 229 13.02 -2.90 8.37
CA ALA A 229 11.84 -2.12 8.01
C ALA A 229 10.65 -3.01 7.62
N ILE A 230 10.87 -4.07 6.83
CA ILE A 230 9.83 -5.05 6.45
C ILE A 230 9.29 -5.78 7.69
N HIS A 231 10.17 -6.23 8.59
CA HIS A 231 9.75 -6.85 9.85
C HIS A 231 8.91 -5.89 10.70
N PHE A 232 9.33 -4.64 10.85
CA PHE A 232 8.54 -3.61 11.53
C PHE A 232 7.18 -3.37 10.88
N GLY A 233 7.11 -3.37 9.54
CA GLY A 233 5.87 -3.33 8.79
C GLY A 233 4.94 -4.49 9.13
N LEU A 234 5.45 -5.72 9.16
CA LEU A 234 4.67 -6.92 9.49
C LEU A 234 4.14 -6.89 10.93
N GLU A 235 4.90 -6.34 11.89
CA GLU A 235 4.40 -6.09 13.24
C GLU A 235 3.20 -5.14 13.24
N ALA A 236 3.33 -4.02 12.52
CA ALA A 236 2.30 -3.00 12.46
C ALA A 236 1.02 -3.53 11.78
N ALA A 237 1.17 -4.30 10.69
CA ALA A 237 0.07 -4.95 10.00
C ALA A 237 -0.65 -5.98 10.89
N SER A 238 0.11 -6.79 11.63
CA SER A 238 -0.46 -7.74 12.59
C SER A 238 -1.22 -7.03 13.72
N LEU A 239 -0.71 -5.90 14.20
CA LEU A 239 -1.42 -5.08 15.15
C LEU A 239 -2.69 -4.49 14.53
N ALA A 240 -2.65 -4.01 13.28
CA ALA A 240 -3.81 -3.53 12.53
C ALA A 240 -4.93 -4.57 12.48
N CYS A 241 -4.58 -5.82 12.19
CA CYS A 241 -5.55 -6.90 12.10
C CYS A 241 -6.34 -7.16 13.40
N GLN A 242 -5.86 -6.67 14.54
CA GLN A 242 -6.49 -6.84 15.86
C GLN A 242 -7.48 -5.73 16.23
N TYR A 243 -7.71 -4.76 15.33
CA TYR A 243 -8.69 -3.68 15.50
C TYR A 243 -9.77 -3.72 14.42
N GLU A 244 -10.94 -3.15 14.72
CA GLU A 244 -12.03 -3.04 13.74
C GLU A 244 -11.83 -1.87 12.76
N THR A 245 -11.07 -0.85 13.17
CA THR A 245 -10.71 0.30 12.35
C THR A 245 -9.56 -0.04 11.41
N ALA A 246 -9.55 0.59 10.22
CA ALA A 246 -8.50 0.37 9.22
C ALA A 246 -7.09 0.71 9.72
N VAL A 247 -6.99 1.68 10.64
CA VAL A 247 -5.76 2.05 11.32
C VAL A 247 -5.97 1.90 12.83
N PRO A 248 -5.05 1.26 13.59
CA PRO A 248 -5.12 1.22 15.04
C PRO A 248 -5.05 2.61 15.68
N PRO A 249 -5.53 2.76 16.93
CA PRO A 249 -5.31 3.99 17.69
C PRO A 249 -3.82 4.31 17.82
N ALA A 250 -3.45 5.59 17.73
CA ALA A 250 -2.05 6.06 17.78
C ALA A 250 -1.27 5.49 18.98
N ARG A 251 -1.88 5.43 20.16
CA ARG A 251 -1.30 4.83 21.39
C ARG A 251 -0.86 3.37 21.23
N ALA A 252 -1.51 2.61 20.35
CA ALA A 252 -1.16 1.22 20.07
C ALA A 252 0.09 1.15 19.18
N LEU A 253 0.12 1.95 18.11
CA LEU A 253 1.26 2.05 17.18
C LEU A 253 2.52 2.62 17.87
N GLN A 254 2.37 3.60 18.75
CA GLN A 254 3.48 4.17 19.53
C GLN A 254 4.25 3.13 20.35
N ARG A 255 3.62 2.00 20.72
CA ARG A 255 4.30 0.91 21.44
C ARG A 255 5.33 0.21 20.56
N LEU A 256 5.10 0.14 19.24
CA LEU A 256 6.02 -0.45 18.27
C LEU A 256 7.26 0.43 18.06
N ILE A 257 7.12 1.75 18.18
CA ILE A 257 8.21 2.71 17.94
C ILE A 257 9.24 2.74 19.09
N ARG A 258 8.95 2.09 20.22
CA ARG A 258 9.85 2.09 21.39
C ARG A 258 11.19 1.42 21.05
N PRO A 259 12.35 1.98 21.48
CA PRO A 259 13.67 1.44 21.18
C PRO A 259 13.84 -0.05 21.52
N SER A 260 13.18 -0.53 22.58
CA SER A 260 13.24 -1.93 23.01
C SER A 260 12.60 -2.92 22.03
N VAL A 261 11.76 -2.46 21.11
CA VAL A 261 11.18 -3.30 20.04
C VAL A 261 12.17 -3.46 18.89
N TRP A 262 12.90 -2.39 18.53
CA TRP A 262 13.85 -2.37 17.41
C TRP A 262 15.07 -3.26 17.62
N HIS A 263 15.60 -3.36 18.84
CA HIS A 263 16.73 -4.28 19.14
C HIS A 263 16.38 -5.78 18.98
N ARG A 264 15.10 -6.12 18.76
CA ARG A 264 14.62 -7.49 18.58
C ARG A 264 14.23 -7.80 17.12
N LEU A 265 14.35 -6.83 16.22
CA LEU A 265 14.05 -6.93 14.78
C LEU A 265 15.36 -6.93 13.98
#